data_AF-A0A1I0D163-F1
#
_entry.id   AF-A0A1I0D163-F1
#
_cell.length_a   1.000
_cell.length_b   1.000
_cell.length_c   1.000
_cell.angle_alpha   90.00
_cell.angle_beta   90.00
_cell.angle_gamma   90.00
#
_symmetry.space_group_name_H-M   'P 1'
#
loop_
_entity.id
_entity.type
_entity.pdbx_description
1 polymer ?
#
loop_
_entity_poly.entity_id
_entity_poly.type
_entity_poly.pdbx_seq_one_letter_code
_entity_poly.pdbx_strand_id
1 'polypeptide(L)'
;MNSAAPNPSSWLAVFSIEPGSATTQLYSNGRQQVEFELKVQASSQNNQQISATELASLRIVERDNNGTFVPLPGVQVPRGWWFSDVRNEYDFYTPGGASVPTPPKRLIAKAGRGQQLLKWFERLWTAEPSPPLLTKPLYVMTEAPGGSIKEMFAQITRDTGDVYTTDYIFVSSVVVTAVRPEVFSAEDDYLLDKTLTSGTENSGIFVYEFLLHPRGLSFLSGSMNPGGMIQWDDRANTQQHASHVGHAGPGESHFKYDDEIAAGSQFVRVSSVSRVSPGKITLVLQSDINIPYNHNSAVSHNGPCQIDAIDANGNAHALQIMFMGPTGFNNRVNLTLMDR
;
A
#
# COMPACT_ATOMS: atom_id res chain seq x y z
N MET A 1 -30.13 24.93 -32.34
CA MET A 1 -29.50 24.06 -33.33
C MET A 1 -28.21 23.56 -32.72
N ASN A 2 -28.17 22.31 -32.24
CA ASN A 2 -26.95 21.73 -31.68
C ASN A 2 -26.04 21.33 -32.85
N SER A 3 -25.05 22.15 -33.16
CA SER A 3 -23.95 21.73 -34.03
C SER A 3 -23.30 20.52 -33.37
N ALA A 4 -23.34 19.36 -34.04
CA ALA A 4 -22.54 18.22 -33.64
C ALA A 4 -21.09 18.67 -33.52
N ALA A 5 -20.39 18.23 -32.46
CA ALA A 5 -18.99 18.54 -32.28
C ALA A 5 -18.21 18.16 -33.57
N PRO A 6 -17.18 18.93 -33.96
CA PRO A 6 -16.36 18.63 -35.13
C PRO A 6 -15.85 17.19 -35.10
N ASN A 7 -15.55 16.58 -36.25
CA ASN A 7 -14.96 15.24 -36.24
C ASN A 7 -13.58 15.28 -35.53
N PRO A 8 -13.38 14.53 -34.42
CA PRO A 8 -12.10 14.52 -33.70
C PRO A 8 -10.89 14.15 -34.56
N SER A 9 -11.07 13.34 -35.61
CA SER A 9 -9.96 12.89 -36.47
C SER A 9 -9.32 14.03 -37.28
N SER A 10 -10.01 15.18 -37.38
CA SER A 10 -9.44 16.41 -37.96
C SER A 10 -8.41 17.08 -37.05
N TRP A 11 -8.39 16.73 -35.76
CA TRP A 11 -7.53 17.31 -34.73
C TRP A 11 -6.60 16.29 -34.10
N LEU A 12 -7.06 15.07 -33.83
CA LEU A 12 -6.33 14.02 -33.12
C LEU A 12 -6.04 12.84 -34.05
N ALA A 13 -4.76 12.45 -34.13
CA ALA A 13 -4.31 11.23 -34.79
C ALA A 13 -4.40 10.00 -33.86
N VAL A 14 -4.07 10.20 -32.58
CA VAL A 14 -4.16 9.17 -31.54
C VAL A 14 -4.93 9.76 -30.37
N PHE A 15 -5.88 8.99 -29.85
CA PHE A 15 -6.52 9.27 -28.57
C PHE A 15 -6.97 7.94 -27.95
N SER A 16 -6.26 7.47 -26.94
CA SER A 16 -6.53 6.19 -26.30
C SER A 16 -6.38 6.25 -24.78
N ILE A 17 -7.03 5.29 -24.13
CA ILE A 17 -6.82 4.92 -22.74
C ILE A 17 -6.36 3.47 -22.71
N GLU A 18 -5.25 3.21 -22.02
CA GLU A 18 -4.64 1.88 -21.95
C GLU A 18 -4.23 1.55 -20.51
N PRO A 19 -4.24 0.26 -20.10
CA PRO A 19 -3.65 -0.14 -18.83
C PRO A 19 -2.14 0.14 -18.82
N GLY A 20 -1.68 0.92 -17.84
CA GLY A 20 -0.25 1.11 -17.52
C GLY A 20 0.26 0.09 -16.49
N SER A 21 -0.64 -0.51 -15.70
CA SER A 21 -0.33 -1.63 -14.78
C SER A 21 -0.53 -2.99 -15.46
N ALA A 22 0.14 -4.02 -14.93
CA ALA A 22 0.05 -5.41 -15.44
C ALA A 22 -1.35 -6.03 -15.31
N THR A 23 -2.24 -5.41 -14.54
CA THR A 23 -3.63 -5.84 -14.32
C THR A 23 -4.55 -4.63 -14.25
N THR A 24 -5.83 -4.84 -14.53
CA THR A 24 -6.93 -3.89 -14.31
C THR A 24 -7.83 -4.32 -13.13
N GLN A 25 -7.33 -5.21 -12.29
CA GLN A 25 -7.97 -5.60 -11.03
C GLN A 25 -7.30 -4.86 -9.87
N LEU A 26 -8.07 -4.57 -8.83
CA LEU A 26 -7.57 -4.00 -7.57
C LEU A 26 -8.49 -4.37 -6.41
N TYR A 27 -7.93 -4.50 -5.22
CA TYR A 27 -8.72 -4.66 -4.00
C TYR A 27 -9.58 -3.41 -3.75
N SER A 28 -10.82 -3.62 -3.31
CA SER A 28 -11.75 -2.57 -2.91
C SER A 28 -11.46 -2.05 -1.49
N ASN A 29 -10.19 -1.76 -1.20
CA ASN A 29 -9.71 -1.32 0.10
C ASN A 29 -9.44 0.19 0.17
N GLY A 30 -9.70 0.92 -0.91
CA GLY A 30 -9.48 2.36 -1.04
C GLY A 30 -8.01 2.79 -1.03
N ARG A 31 -7.07 1.85 -1.01
CA ARG A 31 -5.62 2.09 -0.99
C ARG A 31 -4.95 1.59 -2.25
N GLN A 32 -5.27 0.38 -2.70
CA GLN A 32 -4.70 -0.15 -3.93
C GLN A 32 -5.18 0.68 -5.13
N GLN A 33 -4.33 0.75 -6.16
CA GLN A 33 -4.61 1.48 -7.38
C GLN A 33 -4.31 0.62 -8.61
N VAL A 34 -4.83 1.00 -9.77
CA VAL A 34 -4.35 0.59 -11.09
C VAL A 34 -3.90 1.82 -11.86
N GLU A 35 -2.93 1.67 -12.77
CA GLU A 35 -2.42 2.78 -13.59
C GLU A 35 -3.05 2.72 -14.98
N PHE A 36 -3.54 3.87 -15.47
CA PHE A 36 -3.96 4.07 -16.85
C PHE A 36 -3.09 5.12 -17.52
N GLU A 37 -2.71 4.84 -18.76
CA GLU A 37 -2.03 5.77 -19.63
C GLU A 37 -3.05 6.40 -20.59
N LEU A 38 -3.28 7.70 -20.45
CA LEU A 38 -4.05 8.48 -21.42
C LEU A 38 -3.09 8.98 -22.48
N LYS A 39 -3.27 8.55 -23.72
CA LYS A 39 -2.37 8.85 -24.85
C LYS A 39 -3.08 9.73 -25.84
N VAL A 40 -2.42 10.79 -26.28
CA VAL A 40 -2.97 11.73 -27.25
C VAL A 40 -1.90 12.23 -28.21
N GLN A 41 -2.21 12.32 -29.49
CA GLN A 41 -1.33 12.86 -30.52
C GLN A 41 -2.16 13.74 -31.46
N ALA A 42 -1.69 14.96 -31.72
CA ALA A 42 -2.32 15.82 -32.71
C ALA A 42 -2.19 15.22 -34.12
N SER A 43 -3.17 15.52 -34.96
CA SER A 43 -3.12 15.22 -36.38
C SER A 43 -1.97 15.99 -37.03
N SER A 44 -1.20 15.32 -37.90
CA SER A 44 -0.21 15.99 -38.73
C SER A 44 -0.85 16.93 -39.76
N GLN A 45 -2.16 16.81 -39.99
CA GLN A 45 -2.89 17.71 -40.87
C GLN A 45 -2.91 19.12 -40.27
N ASN A 46 -2.58 20.13 -41.07
CA ASN A 46 -2.65 21.55 -40.71
C ASN A 46 -1.76 21.98 -39.53
N ASN A 47 -0.64 21.27 -39.26
CA ASN A 47 0.28 21.59 -38.16
C ASN A 47 -0.43 21.76 -36.80
N GLN A 48 -1.45 20.93 -36.54
CA GLN A 48 -2.15 20.96 -35.24
C GLN A 48 -1.18 20.58 -34.12
N GLN A 49 -1.42 21.18 -32.96
CA GLN A 49 -0.70 20.87 -31.72
C GLN A 49 -1.70 20.71 -30.59
N ILE A 50 -1.26 20.07 -29.51
CA ILE A 50 -2.03 19.95 -28.28
C ILE A 50 -1.47 20.99 -27.33
N SER A 51 -2.31 21.94 -26.92
CA SER A 51 -1.91 22.98 -25.98
C SER A 51 -1.73 22.41 -24.58
N ALA A 52 -1.05 23.16 -23.69
CA ALA A 52 -0.90 22.75 -22.30
C ALA A 52 -2.26 22.69 -21.57
N THR A 53 -3.21 23.55 -21.93
CA THR A 53 -4.58 23.57 -21.37
C THR A 53 -5.37 22.35 -21.83
N GLU A 54 -5.27 21.99 -23.11
CA GLU A 54 -5.89 20.79 -23.66
C GLU A 54 -5.31 19.53 -23.01
N LEU A 55 -3.98 19.43 -22.88
CA LEU A 55 -3.35 18.31 -22.19
C LEU A 55 -3.75 18.24 -20.71
N ALA A 56 -3.86 19.39 -20.02
CA ALA A 56 -4.31 19.44 -18.64
C ALA A 56 -5.76 18.95 -18.49
N SER A 57 -6.61 19.18 -19.50
CA SER A 57 -8.00 18.74 -19.53
C SER A 57 -8.18 17.21 -19.65
N LEU A 58 -7.14 16.46 -20.05
CA LEU A 58 -7.20 15.00 -20.12
C LEU A 58 -7.62 14.40 -18.78
N ARG A 59 -8.71 13.63 -18.81
CA ARG A 59 -9.28 13.00 -17.61
C ARG A 59 -9.96 11.68 -17.94
N ILE A 60 -10.14 10.89 -16.91
CA ILE A 60 -10.95 9.67 -16.96
C ILE A 60 -12.42 10.04 -16.79
N VAL A 61 -13.27 9.47 -17.62
CA VAL A 61 -14.73 9.56 -17.51
C VAL A 61 -15.34 8.17 -17.47
N GLU A 62 -16.49 8.06 -16.83
CA GLU A 62 -17.35 6.87 -16.90
C GLU A 62 -18.68 7.22 -17.55
N ARG A 63 -19.35 6.21 -18.10
CA ARG A 63 -20.70 6.35 -18.63
C ARG A 63 -21.71 6.11 -17.51
N ASP A 64 -22.57 7.08 -17.26
CA ASP A 64 -23.68 6.94 -16.31
C ASP A 64 -24.83 6.10 -16.88
N ASN A 65 -25.87 5.86 -16.06
CA ASN A 65 -27.04 5.08 -16.47
C ASN A 65 -27.85 5.73 -17.61
N ASN A 66 -27.67 7.02 -17.87
CA ASN A 66 -28.31 7.75 -18.95
C ASN A 66 -27.47 7.77 -20.23
N GLY A 67 -26.31 7.10 -20.23
CA GLY A 67 -25.36 7.12 -21.35
C GLY A 67 -24.49 8.38 -21.41
N THR A 68 -24.55 9.25 -20.39
CA THR A 68 -23.77 10.49 -20.33
C THR A 68 -22.40 10.24 -19.72
N PHE A 69 -21.38 10.90 -20.25
CA PHE A 69 -20.04 10.85 -19.68
C PHE A 69 -19.91 11.77 -18.48
N VAL A 70 -19.60 11.20 -17.33
CA VAL A 70 -19.33 11.91 -16.09
C VAL A 70 -17.85 11.75 -15.72
N PRO A 71 -17.16 12.84 -15.31
CA PRO A 71 -15.78 12.75 -14.84
C PRO A 71 -15.66 11.84 -13.62
N LEU A 72 -14.64 10.99 -13.63
CA LEU A 72 -14.27 10.25 -12.44
C LEU A 72 -13.81 11.27 -11.37
N PRO A 73 -14.28 11.18 -10.11
CA PRO A 73 -13.88 12.12 -9.07
C PRO A 73 -12.37 12.10 -8.81
N GLY A 74 -11.75 13.26 -8.58
CA GLY A 74 -10.34 13.38 -8.14
C GLY A 74 -10.16 13.33 -6.63
N VAL A 75 -11.20 12.91 -5.90
CA VAL A 75 -11.24 12.79 -4.44
C VAL A 75 -11.88 11.46 -4.08
N GLN A 76 -11.49 10.89 -2.95
CA GLN A 76 -12.04 9.63 -2.46
C GLN A 76 -13.56 9.72 -2.31
N VAL A 77 -14.25 8.72 -2.87
CA VAL A 77 -15.70 8.59 -2.77
C VAL A 77 -16.05 7.28 -2.06
N PRO A 78 -16.72 7.33 -0.91
CA PRO A 78 -17.13 6.14 -0.19
C PRO A 78 -17.94 5.21 -1.08
N ARG A 79 -17.56 3.92 -1.11
CA ARG A 79 -18.19 2.89 -1.97
C ARG A 79 -18.15 3.19 -3.48
N GLY A 80 -17.26 4.10 -3.91
CA GLY A 80 -17.17 4.58 -5.27
C GLY A 80 -15.82 4.33 -5.93
N TRP A 81 -15.62 4.98 -7.07
CA TRP A 81 -14.38 4.99 -7.84
C TRP A 81 -13.87 6.43 -7.91
N TRP A 82 -12.55 6.60 -7.87
CA TRP A 82 -11.91 7.91 -8.00
C TRP A 82 -10.52 7.74 -8.63
N PHE A 83 -9.90 8.87 -8.98
CA PHE A 83 -8.55 8.88 -9.50
C PHE A 83 -7.61 9.81 -8.73
N SER A 84 -6.32 9.63 -8.98
CA SER A 84 -5.21 10.47 -8.54
C SER A 84 -4.25 10.65 -9.72
N ASP A 85 -3.57 11.78 -9.79
CA ASP A 85 -2.44 12.00 -10.71
C ASP A 85 -1.10 11.56 -10.11
N VAL A 86 -1.10 11.15 -8.82
CA VAL A 86 0.09 10.69 -8.09
C VAL A 86 -0.07 9.22 -7.71
N ARG A 87 0.95 8.42 -8.05
CA ARG A 87 1.07 7.01 -7.63
C ARG A 87 1.24 6.96 -6.11
N ASN A 88 0.41 6.19 -5.43
CA ASN A 88 0.64 5.88 -4.03
C ASN A 88 1.70 4.76 -3.82
N GLU A 89 1.93 4.37 -2.58
CA GLU A 89 2.98 3.43 -2.19
C GLU A 89 2.63 1.94 -2.37
N TYR A 90 1.35 1.62 -2.59
CA TYR A 90 0.88 0.24 -2.66
C TYR A 90 1.22 -0.41 -4.02
N ASP A 91 1.45 -1.71 -3.98
CA ASP A 91 1.68 -2.55 -5.14
C ASP A 91 0.39 -2.80 -5.93
N PHE A 92 0.55 -3.06 -7.22
CA PHE A 92 -0.56 -3.46 -8.07
C PHE A 92 -1.05 -4.87 -7.70
N TYR A 93 -2.33 -5.15 -7.96
CA TYR A 93 -2.92 -6.44 -7.65
C TYR A 93 -2.15 -7.58 -8.33
N THR A 94 -1.85 -8.63 -7.56
CA THR A 94 -1.29 -9.86 -8.11
C THR A 94 -2.19 -11.02 -7.74
N PRO A 95 -2.73 -11.77 -8.71
CA PRO A 95 -3.57 -12.93 -8.42
C PRO A 95 -2.82 -13.93 -7.53
N GLY A 96 -3.42 -14.33 -6.41
CA GLY A 96 -2.87 -15.35 -5.50
C GLY A 96 -1.82 -14.83 -4.50
N GLY A 97 -1.77 -13.52 -4.23
CA GLY A 97 -1.03 -12.97 -3.08
C GLY A 97 0.50 -12.97 -3.20
N ALA A 98 1.08 -13.43 -4.32
CA ALA A 98 2.51 -13.33 -4.54
C ALA A 98 2.89 -11.90 -4.92
N SER A 99 3.62 -11.19 -4.06
CA SER A 99 4.18 -9.89 -4.43
C SER A 99 5.19 -10.02 -5.57
N VAL A 100 4.94 -9.35 -6.70
CA VAL A 100 5.98 -9.10 -7.71
C VAL A 100 6.61 -7.76 -7.37
N PRO A 101 7.94 -7.67 -7.18
CA PRO A 101 8.60 -6.40 -6.92
C PRO A 101 8.28 -5.41 -8.03
N THR A 102 7.55 -4.33 -7.69
CA THR A 102 7.28 -3.28 -8.66
C THR A 102 8.59 -2.59 -9.04
N PRO A 103 8.86 -2.30 -10.33
CA PRO A 103 10.02 -1.51 -10.73
C PRO A 103 10.09 -0.21 -9.94
N PRO A 104 11.30 0.31 -9.65
CA PRO A 104 11.47 1.47 -8.81
C PRO A 104 10.64 2.65 -9.35
N LYS A 105 10.11 3.46 -8.41
CA LYS A 105 9.49 4.77 -8.68
C LYS A 105 10.21 5.42 -9.85
N ARG A 106 9.53 5.64 -10.98
CA ARG A 106 10.01 6.58 -11.99
C ARG A 106 10.01 7.96 -11.34
N LEU A 107 11.09 8.28 -10.63
CA LEU A 107 11.58 9.64 -10.54
C LEU A 107 11.61 10.14 -11.97
N ILE A 108 10.85 11.20 -12.25
CA ILE A 108 10.90 11.94 -13.50
C ILE A 108 12.39 12.19 -13.79
N ALA A 109 12.96 11.39 -14.70
CA ALA A 109 14.36 11.47 -15.02
C ALA A 109 14.56 12.81 -15.75
N LYS A 110 15.26 13.74 -15.09
CA LYS A 110 15.86 14.88 -15.77
C LYS A 110 16.64 14.35 -16.97
N ALA A 111 16.27 14.83 -18.15
CA ALA A 111 16.80 14.45 -19.44
C ALA A 111 18.34 14.34 -19.43
N GLY A 112 18.86 13.13 -19.58
CA GLY A 112 20.28 12.82 -19.58
C GLY A 112 20.73 12.23 -20.92
N ARG A 113 21.47 13.05 -21.69
CA ARG A 113 22.58 12.68 -22.62
C ARG A 113 22.39 11.60 -23.71
N GLY A 114 21.19 11.05 -23.93
CA GLY A 114 20.90 10.19 -25.09
C GLY A 114 20.47 10.95 -26.35
N GLN A 115 20.08 12.22 -26.23
CA GLN A 115 19.50 13.01 -27.34
C GLN A 115 20.52 13.65 -28.31
N GLN A 116 21.84 13.50 -28.10
CA GLN A 116 22.83 14.12 -28.99
C GLN A 116 23.21 13.26 -30.21
N LEU A 117 22.94 11.95 -30.19
CA LEU A 117 23.25 11.06 -31.33
C LEU A 117 22.09 10.90 -32.33
N LEU A 118 20.84 11.17 -31.92
CA LEU A 118 19.68 11.17 -32.84
C LEU A 118 19.55 12.46 -33.68
N LYS A 119 20.09 13.60 -33.22
CA LYS A 119 20.03 14.86 -33.96
C LYS A 119 20.89 14.89 -35.24
N TRP A 120 21.86 13.98 -35.37
CA TRP A 120 22.67 13.87 -36.60
C TRP A 120 21.98 13.05 -37.70
N PHE A 121 21.07 12.13 -37.37
CA PHE A 121 20.37 11.30 -38.36
C PHE A 121 19.06 11.94 -38.89
N GLU A 122 18.45 12.88 -38.17
CA GLU A 122 17.24 13.60 -38.62
C GLU A 122 17.50 14.66 -39.71
N ARG A 123 18.77 14.99 -40.00
CA ARG A 123 19.14 16.08 -40.91
C ARG A 123 19.12 15.70 -42.40
N LEU A 124 18.72 14.48 -42.75
CA LEU A 124 18.74 13.95 -44.12
C LEU A 124 17.38 13.47 -44.66
N TRP A 125 16.27 13.70 -43.94
CA TRP A 125 14.92 13.45 -44.48
C TRP A 125 14.01 14.65 -44.18
N THR A 126 13.60 15.37 -45.21
CA THR A 126 12.53 16.38 -45.13
C THR A 126 11.17 15.69 -45.11
N ALA A 127 10.87 15.01 -44.01
CA ALA A 127 9.49 14.75 -43.60
C ALA A 127 9.17 15.75 -42.49
N GLU A 128 8.04 16.44 -42.57
CA GLU A 128 7.59 17.27 -41.45
C GLU A 128 7.55 16.41 -40.18
N PRO A 129 8.15 16.86 -39.06
CA PRO A 129 8.17 16.08 -37.84
C PRO A 129 6.73 15.85 -37.40
N SER A 130 6.32 14.57 -37.33
CA SER A 130 4.99 14.22 -36.83
C SER A 130 4.82 14.77 -35.41
N PRO A 131 3.61 15.28 -35.05
CA PRO A 131 3.36 15.76 -33.70
C PRO A 131 3.71 14.69 -32.65
N PRO A 132 4.26 15.05 -31.48
CA PRO A 132 4.65 14.07 -30.48
C PRO A 132 3.43 13.35 -29.88
N LEU A 133 3.58 12.06 -29.58
CA LEU A 133 2.65 11.33 -28.73
C LEU A 133 2.85 11.77 -27.27
N LEU A 134 1.81 12.35 -26.68
CA LEU A 134 1.80 12.76 -25.28
C LEU A 134 1.10 11.69 -24.44
N THR A 135 1.60 11.45 -23.23
CA THR A 135 1.07 10.44 -22.31
C THR A 135 0.89 11.03 -20.93
N LYS A 136 -0.28 10.82 -20.33
CA LYS A 136 -0.64 11.25 -18.97
C LYS A 136 -1.02 10.02 -18.13
N PRO A 137 -0.18 9.59 -17.17
CA PRO A 137 -0.56 8.52 -16.26
C PRO A 137 -1.59 9.03 -15.25
N LEU A 138 -2.60 8.21 -14.97
CA LEU A 138 -3.60 8.43 -13.92
C LEU A 138 -3.79 7.14 -13.15
N TYR A 139 -4.01 7.25 -11.85
CA TYR A 139 -4.16 6.11 -10.96
C TYR A 139 -5.61 6.02 -10.50
N VAL A 140 -6.23 4.85 -10.64
CA VAL A 140 -7.63 4.64 -10.26
C VAL A 140 -7.70 3.75 -9.04
N MET A 141 -8.51 4.15 -8.06
CA MET A 141 -8.75 3.43 -6.80
C MET A 141 -10.25 3.22 -6.60
N THR A 142 -10.61 2.32 -5.68
CA THR A 142 -12.01 2.04 -5.39
C THR A 142 -12.27 1.52 -3.98
N GLU A 143 -13.47 1.83 -3.50
CA GLU A 143 -14.15 1.18 -2.36
C GLU A 143 -15.46 0.51 -2.80
N ALA A 144 -15.74 0.47 -4.11
CA ALA A 144 -16.93 -0.18 -4.63
C ALA A 144 -16.96 -1.66 -4.21
N PRO A 145 -18.15 -2.27 -3.99
CA PRO A 145 -18.23 -3.65 -3.54
C PRO A 145 -17.43 -4.61 -4.45
N GLY A 146 -16.75 -5.58 -3.86
CA GLY A 146 -16.01 -6.60 -4.61
C GLY A 146 -16.91 -7.30 -5.65
N GLY A 147 -16.40 -7.46 -6.87
CA GLY A 147 -17.14 -7.88 -8.05
C GLY A 147 -17.69 -6.73 -8.90
N SER A 148 -17.60 -5.48 -8.42
CA SER A 148 -18.00 -4.31 -9.22
C SER A 148 -17.08 -4.14 -10.43
N ILE A 149 -17.67 -3.90 -11.58
CA ILE A 149 -16.97 -3.67 -12.84
C ILE A 149 -17.26 -2.23 -13.28
N LYS A 150 -16.23 -1.55 -13.80
CA LYS A 150 -16.39 -0.23 -14.41
C LYS A 150 -15.64 -0.17 -15.74
N GLU A 151 -16.33 0.31 -16.77
CA GLU A 151 -15.72 0.68 -18.04
C GLU A 151 -15.38 2.16 -18.01
N MET A 152 -14.12 2.48 -18.31
CA MET A 152 -13.57 3.83 -18.23
C MET A 152 -13.05 4.28 -19.59
N PHE A 153 -13.27 5.55 -19.89
CA PHE A 153 -12.91 6.20 -21.15
C PHE A 153 -12.03 7.42 -20.86
N ALA A 154 -11.30 7.90 -21.86
CA ALA A 154 -10.62 9.19 -21.76
C ALA A 154 -11.48 10.30 -22.37
N GLN A 155 -11.37 11.49 -21.79
CA GLN A 155 -11.96 12.72 -22.32
C GLN A 155 -10.90 13.81 -22.42
N ILE A 156 -10.95 14.60 -23.49
CA ILE A 156 -10.15 15.81 -23.69
C ILE A 156 -11.05 16.96 -24.14
N THR A 157 -10.77 18.17 -23.66
CA THR A 157 -11.43 19.40 -24.06
C THR A 157 -10.48 20.23 -24.90
N ARG A 158 -10.90 20.59 -26.10
CA ARG A 158 -10.17 21.50 -26.99
C ARG A 158 -10.26 22.93 -26.46
N ASP A 159 -9.31 23.79 -26.80
CA ASP A 159 -9.36 25.21 -26.39
C ASP A 159 -10.60 25.96 -26.94
N THR A 160 -11.24 25.43 -27.98
CA THR A 160 -12.53 25.92 -28.52
C THR A 160 -13.73 25.59 -27.63
N GLY A 161 -13.56 24.75 -26.61
CA GLY A 161 -14.62 24.25 -25.73
C GLY A 161 -15.24 22.93 -26.20
N ASP A 162 -14.85 22.40 -27.37
CA ASP A 162 -15.31 21.10 -27.85
C ASP A 162 -14.77 19.96 -26.98
N VAL A 163 -15.64 19.01 -26.63
CA VAL A 163 -15.30 17.87 -25.77
C VAL A 163 -15.30 16.59 -26.59
N TYR A 164 -14.24 15.79 -26.45
CA TYR A 164 -14.06 14.54 -27.17
C TYR A 164 -13.82 13.38 -26.22
N THR A 165 -14.38 12.23 -26.55
CA THR A 165 -14.27 10.97 -25.79
C THR A 165 -13.75 9.84 -26.67
N THR A 166 -13.12 8.85 -26.05
CA THR A 166 -12.55 7.70 -26.76
C THR A 166 -13.58 6.67 -27.23
N ASP A 167 -14.86 6.80 -26.88
CA ASP A 167 -15.92 5.84 -27.25
C ASP A 167 -16.44 5.99 -28.68
N TYR A 168 -16.11 7.09 -29.36
CA TYR A 168 -16.65 7.41 -30.68
C TYR A 168 -15.78 6.83 -31.82
N ILE A 169 -14.82 7.58 -32.34
CA ILE A 169 -14.00 7.16 -33.50
C ILE A 169 -12.77 6.34 -33.06
N PHE A 170 -12.26 6.57 -31.87
CA PHE A 170 -11.04 5.89 -31.39
C PHE A 170 -11.33 4.52 -30.78
N VAL A 171 -12.56 4.29 -30.32
CA VAL A 171 -13.05 3.02 -29.73
C VAL A 171 -12.07 2.44 -28.72
N SER A 172 -11.76 3.22 -27.68
CA SER A 172 -10.81 2.84 -26.64
C SER A 172 -11.43 3.01 -25.25
N SER A 173 -11.40 1.93 -24.47
CA SER A 173 -11.86 1.90 -23.08
C SER A 173 -11.02 0.90 -22.28
N VAL A 174 -11.02 1.05 -20.96
CA VAL A 174 -10.43 0.10 -20.03
C VAL A 174 -11.50 -0.38 -19.06
N VAL A 175 -11.61 -1.71 -18.94
CA VAL A 175 -12.51 -2.35 -17.97
C VAL A 175 -11.73 -2.70 -16.71
N VAL A 176 -12.21 -2.20 -15.59
CA VAL A 176 -11.59 -2.31 -14.26
C VAL A 176 -12.50 -3.12 -13.36
N THR A 177 -11.92 -4.02 -12.56
CA THR A 177 -12.68 -4.88 -11.66
C THR A 177 -12.22 -4.71 -10.22
N ALA A 178 -13.17 -4.40 -9.34
CA ALA A 178 -12.95 -4.38 -7.90
C ALA A 178 -12.91 -5.82 -7.36
N VAL A 179 -11.88 -6.17 -6.63
CA VAL A 179 -11.69 -7.46 -5.96
C VAL A 179 -11.97 -7.27 -4.47
N ARG A 180 -12.65 -8.22 -3.84
CA ARG A 180 -12.87 -8.15 -2.40
C ARG A 180 -11.51 -8.31 -1.67
N PRO A 181 -11.20 -7.49 -0.66
CA PRO A 181 -10.04 -7.71 0.20
C PRO A 181 -10.06 -9.12 0.78
N GLU A 182 -8.88 -9.72 0.91
CA GLU A 182 -8.72 -11.04 1.51
C GLU A 182 -9.11 -11.00 2.99
N VAL A 183 -9.65 -12.12 3.47
CA VAL A 183 -9.91 -12.35 4.89
C VAL A 183 -8.79 -13.24 5.36
N PHE A 184 -8.05 -12.76 6.35
CA PHE A 184 -6.91 -13.46 6.91
C PHE A 184 -7.27 -14.14 8.22
N SER A 185 -6.66 -15.27 8.48
CA SER A 185 -6.69 -16.03 9.73
C SER A 185 -5.27 -16.15 10.31
N ALA A 186 -5.15 -16.03 11.62
CA ALA A 186 -3.88 -16.06 12.33
C ALA A 186 -3.09 -17.36 12.08
N GLU A 187 -3.78 -18.49 12.01
CA GLU A 187 -3.17 -19.82 11.87
C GLU A 187 -2.65 -20.08 10.45
N ASP A 188 -3.45 -19.78 9.43
CA ASP A 188 -3.11 -20.14 8.06
C ASP A 188 -2.25 -19.06 7.37
N ASP A 189 -2.50 -17.78 7.66
CA ASP A 189 -1.98 -16.69 6.82
C ASP A 189 -0.73 -16.00 7.36
N TYR A 190 -0.33 -16.29 8.60
CA TYR A 190 0.80 -15.63 9.25
C TYR A 190 1.86 -16.60 9.74
N LEU A 191 3.06 -16.06 9.89
CA LEU A 191 4.20 -16.72 10.51
C LEU A 191 4.72 -15.84 11.63
N LEU A 192 5.12 -16.49 12.73
CA LEU A 192 5.71 -15.87 13.89
C LEU A 192 7.04 -16.57 14.21
N ASP A 193 8.11 -16.11 13.56
CA ASP A 193 9.43 -16.75 13.67
C ASP A 193 10.14 -16.28 14.93
N LYS A 194 10.53 -17.21 15.81
CA LYS A 194 11.22 -16.92 17.08
C LYS A 194 12.73 -17.08 16.95
N THR A 195 13.50 -16.09 17.42
CA THR A 195 14.97 -16.15 17.50
C THR A 195 15.46 -15.69 18.86
N LEU A 196 16.38 -16.43 19.49
CA LEU A 196 17.11 -15.99 20.68
C LEU A 196 18.19 -14.98 20.26
N THR A 197 18.13 -13.75 20.77
CA THR A 197 19.09 -12.69 20.44
C THR A 197 20.07 -12.40 21.58
N SER A 198 19.71 -12.71 22.81
CA SER A 198 20.59 -12.58 23.98
C SER A 198 20.15 -13.49 25.13
N GLY A 199 21.09 -13.80 26.03
CA GLY A 199 20.86 -14.63 27.22
C GLY A 199 20.92 -16.13 26.94
N THR A 200 20.24 -16.91 27.77
CA THR A 200 20.20 -18.38 27.65
C THR A 200 18.77 -18.84 27.50
N GLU A 201 18.52 -19.69 26.51
CA GLU A 201 17.21 -20.30 26.29
C GLU A 201 16.74 -21.05 27.54
N ASN A 202 15.45 -20.90 27.87
CA ASN A 202 14.82 -21.47 29.06
C ASN A 202 15.48 -21.08 30.40
N SER A 203 16.27 -20.00 30.42
CA SER A 203 16.74 -19.39 31.66
C SER A 203 15.81 -18.27 32.11
N GLY A 204 16.13 -17.64 33.25
CA GLY A 204 15.39 -16.47 33.70
C GLY A 204 15.76 -15.14 33.03
N ILE A 205 16.83 -15.12 32.24
CA ILE A 205 17.33 -13.91 31.60
C ILE A 205 17.55 -14.21 30.12
N PHE A 206 16.70 -13.65 29.28
CA PHE A 206 16.77 -13.82 27.84
C PHE A 206 16.12 -12.67 27.09
N VAL A 207 16.46 -12.57 25.81
CA VAL A 207 15.78 -11.73 24.84
C VAL A 207 15.46 -12.60 23.63
N TYR A 208 14.16 -12.73 23.33
CA TYR A 208 13.69 -13.26 22.06
C TYR A 208 13.19 -12.13 21.18
N GLU A 209 13.47 -12.23 19.89
CA GLU A 209 12.77 -11.47 18.87
C GLU A 209 11.85 -12.43 18.10
N PHE A 210 10.59 -12.01 17.93
CA PHE A 210 9.61 -12.68 17.09
C PHE A 210 9.35 -11.83 15.86
N LEU A 211 9.49 -12.42 14.67
CA LEU A 211 9.19 -11.75 13.42
C LEU A 211 7.79 -12.18 12.95
N LEU A 212 6.84 -11.24 13.01
CA LEU A 212 5.48 -11.42 12.53
C LEU A 212 5.37 -10.93 11.08
N HIS A 213 4.87 -11.79 10.21
CA HIS A 213 4.57 -11.42 8.82
C HIS A 213 3.52 -12.33 8.18
N PRO A 214 2.79 -11.83 7.17
CA PRO A 214 1.91 -12.67 6.36
C PRO A 214 2.74 -13.59 5.45
N ARG A 215 2.13 -14.69 5.00
CA ARG A 215 2.73 -15.59 4.00
C ARG A 215 2.65 -14.94 2.61
N GLY A 216 3.79 -14.85 1.92
CA GLY A 216 3.86 -14.34 0.53
C GLY A 216 3.76 -12.82 0.35
N LEU A 217 3.47 -12.09 1.44
CA LEU A 217 3.27 -10.64 1.45
C LEU A 217 4.23 -9.96 2.43
N SER A 218 4.29 -8.63 2.35
CA SER A 218 5.05 -7.79 3.26
C SER A 218 4.15 -6.72 3.88
N PHE A 219 4.34 -6.41 5.15
CA PHE A 219 3.71 -5.25 5.79
C PHE A 219 4.42 -3.95 5.39
N LEU A 220 3.66 -2.93 5.00
CA LEU A 220 4.17 -1.57 4.83
C LEU A 220 4.14 -0.79 6.15
N SER A 221 3.13 -1.04 6.99
CA SER A 221 3.02 -0.44 8.30
C SER A 221 2.42 -1.41 9.31
N GLY A 222 2.69 -1.15 10.59
CA GLY A 222 2.21 -1.98 11.68
C GLY A 222 2.42 -1.30 13.02
N SER A 223 1.46 -1.44 13.92
CA SER A 223 1.54 -0.96 15.30
C SER A 223 0.88 -1.95 16.26
N MET A 224 1.26 -1.85 17.53
CA MET A 224 0.69 -2.65 18.61
C MET A 224 0.02 -1.75 19.65
N ASN A 225 -1.17 -2.14 20.12
CA ASN A 225 -1.94 -1.42 21.14
C ASN A 225 -2.56 -2.39 22.18
N PRO A 226 -2.31 -2.24 23.49
CA PRO A 226 -1.31 -1.34 24.07
C PRO A 226 0.11 -1.62 23.55
N GLY A 227 1.02 -0.65 23.69
CA GLY A 227 2.36 -0.70 23.10
C GLY A 227 3.29 -1.81 23.62
N GLY A 228 2.84 -2.56 24.63
CA GLY A 228 3.55 -3.66 25.27
C GLY A 228 2.64 -4.43 26.23
N MET A 229 3.14 -5.55 26.72
CA MET A 229 2.51 -6.35 27.78
C MET A 229 3.58 -6.95 28.70
N ILE A 230 3.20 -7.34 29.91
CA ILE A 230 4.11 -7.91 30.91
C ILE A 230 3.45 -9.07 31.66
N GLN A 231 4.23 -10.10 31.96
CA GLN A 231 3.77 -11.24 32.76
C GLN A 231 4.83 -11.70 33.75
N TRP A 232 4.45 -11.79 35.03
CA TRP A 232 5.26 -12.40 36.08
C TRP A 232 5.04 -13.90 36.18
N ASP A 233 6.05 -14.63 36.69
CA ASP A 233 5.97 -16.08 36.94
C ASP A 233 4.80 -16.46 37.85
N ASP A 234 4.63 -15.72 38.94
CA ASP A 234 3.47 -15.78 39.83
C ASP A 234 3.05 -14.35 40.26
N ARG A 235 2.00 -14.24 41.06
CA ARG A 235 1.46 -12.96 41.54
C ARG A 235 1.80 -12.71 43.01
N ALA A 236 3.03 -13.04 43.42
CA ALA A 236 3.51 -12.80 44.77
C ALA A 236 4.28 -11.47 44.87
N ASN A 237 4.15 -10.76 45.99
CA ASN A 237 4.87 -9.49 46.22
C ASN A 237 6.40 -9.65 46.26
N THR A 238 6.90 -10.87 46.47
CA THR A 238 8.33 -11.19 46.44
C THR A 238 8.83 -11.60 45.05
N GLN A 239 7.94 -11.72 44.07
CA GLN A 239 8.29 -12.11 42.72
C GLN A 239 9.07 -11.00 42.02
N GLN A 240 10.12 -11.39 41.29
CA GLN A 240 10.95 -10.49 40.50
C GLN A 240 11.16 -10.97 39.06
N HIS A 241 10.63 -12.16 38.75
CA HIS A 241 10.79 -12.76 37.46
C HIS A 241 9.59 -12.43 36.58
N ALA A 242 9.86 -11.69 35.51
CA ALA A 242 8.83 -11.32 34.53
C ALA A 242 9.37 -11.33 33.11
N SER A 243 8.45 -11.45 32.17
CA SER A 243 8.69 -11.21 30.75
C SER A 243 7.95 -9.97 30.30
N HIS A 244 8.64 -9.08 29.60
CA HIS A 244 8.12 -7.83 29.06
C HIS A 244 8.15 -7.85 27.54
N VAL A 245 7.10 -7.33 26.91
CA VAL A 245 6.92 -7.32 25.46
C VAL A 245 6.89 -5.90 24.93
N GLY A 246 7.59 -5.68 23.82
CA GLY A 246 7.50 -4.46 23.01
C GLY A 246 7.43 -4.80 21.54
N HIS A 247 7.35 -3.77 20.69
CA HIS A 247 7.23 -3.95 19.25
C HIS A 247 8.01 -2.90 18.46
N ALA A 248 8.38 -3.24 17.24
CA ALA A 248 8.89 -2.34 16.21
C ALA A 248 8.13 -2.63 14.91
N GLY A 249 7.66 -1.59 14.24
CA GLY A 249 6.98 -1.69 12.95
C GLY A 249 7.95 -2.11 11.83
N PRO A 250 7.42 -2.35 10.61
CA PRO A 250 8.22 -2.74 9.47
C PRO A 250 9.37 -1.78 9.18
N GLY A 251 10.61 -2.29 9.20
CA GLY A 251 11.81 -1.50 8.92
C GLY A 251 12.26 -0.57 10.06
N GLU A 252 11.60 -0.55 11.21
CA GLU A 252 12.02 0.25 12.37
C GLU A 252 13.23 -0.39 13.08
N SER A 253 14.12 0.45 13.62
CA SER A 253 15.33 0.01 14.33
C SER A 253 15.22 0.03 15.85
N HIS A 254 14.13 0.58 16.39
CA HIS A 254 13.93 0.77 17.82
C HIS A 254 12.62 0.17 18.30
N PHE A 255 12.69 -0.50 19.45
CA PHE A 255 11.49 -1.02 20.10
C PHE A 255 10.72 0.09 20.80
N LYS A 256 9.40 0.03 20.65
CA LYS A 256 8.40 0.80 21.37
C LYS A 256 7.80 -0.09 22.44
N TYR A 257 7.52 0.50 23.59
CA TYR A 257 6.97 -0.18 24.75
C TYR A 257 5.80 0.62 25.30
N ASP A 258 5.01 -0.03 26.15
CA ASP A 258 4.02 0.67 26.97
C ASP A 258 4.70 1.28 28.20
N ASP A 259 4.66 2.61 28.30
CA ASP A 259 5.26 3.36 29.40
C ASP A 259 4.42 3.32 30.68
N GLU A 260 3.18 2.84 30.63
CA GLU A 260 2.34 2.60 31.81
C GLU A 260 2.73 1.31 32.56
N ILE A 261 3.56 0.45 31.95
CA ILE A 261 4.07 -0.76 32.58
C ILE A 261 5.18 -0.43 33.59
N ALA A 262 4.90 -0.67 34.87
CA ALA A 262 5.86 -0.53 35.96
C ALA A 262 6.77 -1.76 36.05
N ALA A 263 7.95 -1.69 35.43
CA ALA A 263 8.96 -2.76 35.43
C ALA A 263 10.11 -2.56 36.45
N GLY A 264 10.06 -1.49 37.25
CA GLY A 264 11.12 -1.14 38.21
C GLY A 264 12.33 -0.44 37.57
N SER A 265 13.12 0.26 38.38
CA SER A 265 14.24 1.09 37.91
C SER A 265 15.51 0.31 37.55
N GLN A 266 15.60 -0.95 37.96
CA GLN A 266 16.74 -1.83 37.67
C GLN A 266 16.60 -2.55 36.32
N PHE A 267 15.37 -2.65 35.80
CA PHE A 267 15.12 -3.27 34.51
C PHE A 267 15.43 -2.30 33.37
N VAL A 268 16.33 -2.71 32.48
CA VAL A 268 16.69 -1.94 31.28
C VAL A 268 16.09 -2.61 30.06
N ARG A 269 15.10 -1.94 29.45
CA ARG A 269 14.46 -2.40 28.22
C ARG A 269 15.46 -2.42 27.06
N VAL A 270 15.43 -3.48 26.26
CA VAL A 270 16.19 -3.55 25.00
C VAL A 270 15.66 -2.47 24.05
N SER A 271 16.51 -1.55 23.62
CA SER A 271 16.06 -0.38 22.84
C SER A 271 16.13 -0.57 21.33
N SER A 272 16.87 -1.57 20.85
CA SER A 272 17.22 -1.69 19.43
C SER A 272 16.92 -3.09 18.90
N VAL A 273 16.39 -3.15 17.68
CA VAL A 273 16.12 -4.38 16.95
C VAL A 273 17.45 -5.00 16.49
N SER A 274 17.65 -6.29 16.76
CA SER A 274 18.90 -6.99 16.42
C SER A 274 19.15 -7.03 14.90
N ARG A 275 18.07 -7.22 14.13
CA ARG A 275 18.09 -7.21 12.66
C ARG A 275 16.84 -6.55 12.11
N VAL A 276 17.01 -5.32 11.63
CA VAL A 276 15.95 -4.58 10.94
C VAL A 276 15.42 -5.39 9.76
N SER A 277 14.12 -5.63 9.75
CA SER A 277 13.44 -6.45 8.75
C SER A 277 12.35 -5.63 8.07
N PRO A 278 12.63 -5.05 6.88
CA PRO A 278 11.59 -4.45 6.06
C PRO A 278 10.49 -5.47 5.78
N GLY A 279 9.22 -5.06 5.82
CA GLY A 279 8.10 -5.96 5.54
C GLY A 279 7.59 -6.78 6.73
N LYS A 280 8.25 -6.74 7.90
CA LYS A 280 7.89 -7.56 9.07
C LYS A 280 7.76 -6.73 10.33
N ILE A 281 6.79 -7.05 11.19
CA ILE A 281 6.72 -6.49 12.54
C ILE A 281 7.65 -7.30 13.44
N THR A 282 8.48 -6.64 14.23
CA THR A 282 9.35 -7.32 15.20
C THR A 282 8.78 -7.12 16.60
N LEU A 283 8.48 -8.22 17.29
CA LEU A 283 8.15 -8.20 18.71
C LEU A 283 9.38 -8.60 19.50
N VAL A 284 9.63 -7.93 20.63
CA VAL A 284 10.67 -8.33 21.58
C VAL A 284 10.01 -8.91 22.81
N LEU A 285 10.48 -10.06 23.26
CA LEU A 285 10.12 -10.66 24.54
C LEU A 285 11.39 -10.73 25.39
N GLN A 286 11.49 -9.86 26.38
CA GLN A 286 12.63 -9.75 27.27
C GLN A 286 12.25 -10.26 28.66
N SER A 287 12.96 -11.27 29.15
CA SER A 287 12.85 -11.76 30.53
C SER A 287 14.01 -11.29 31.37
N ASP A 288 13.72 -10.95 32.62
CA ASP A 288 14.71 -10.62 33.64
C ASP A 288 14.22 -11.08 35.01
N ILE A 289 15.17 -11.30 35.92
CA ILE A 289 14.93 -11.70 37.31
C ILE A 289 14.88 -10.51 38.28
N ASN A 290 15.02 -9.27 37.77
CA ASN A 290 15.02 -8.04 38.56
C ASN A 290 13.83 -7.11 38.26
N ILE A 291 12.68 -7.66 37.87
CA ILE A 291 11.44 -6.92 37.58
C ILE A 291 10.46 -7.11 38.74
N PRO A 292 10.43 -6.20 39.74
CA PRO A 292 9.58 -6.38 40.91
C PRO A 292 8.10 -6.47 40.54
N TYR A 293 7.37 -7.36 41.21
CA TYR A 293 5.93 -7.49 41.01
C TYR A 293 5.19 -6.16 41.22
N ASN A 294 4.37 -5.82 40.24
CA ASN A 294 3.46 -4.68 40.32
C ASN A 294 2.03 -5.13 40.06
N HIS A 295 1.16 -4.97 41.06
CA HIS A 295 -0.23 -5.43 40.97
C HIS A 295 -1.01 -4.77 39.83
N ASN A 296 -0.87 -3.46 39.65
CA ASN A 296 -1.63 -2.72 38.62
C ASN A 296 -1.19 -3.15 37.22
N SER A 297 0.12 -3.27 36.98
CA SER A 297 0.63 -3.74 35.70
C SER A 297 0.24 -5.19 35.41
N ALA A 298 0.26 -6.06 36.42
CA ALA A 298 -0.16 -7.47 36.28
C ALA A 298 -1.66 -7.64 35.97
N VAL A 299 -2.50 -6.67 36.34
CA VAL A 299 -3.94 -6.69 36.06
C VAL A 299 -4.25 -6.04 34.71
N SER A 300 -3.65 -4.89 34.42
CA SER A 300 -4.04 -4.06 33.27
C SER A 300 -3.20 -4.29 32.01
N HIS A 301 -2.01 -4.88 32.13
CA HIS A 301 -1.04 -4.99 31.01
C HIS A 301 -0.55 -6.42 30.79
N ASN A 302 -1.29 -7.45 31.21
CA ASN A 302 -0.93 -8.86 30.98
C ASN A 302 -1.37 -9.41 29.59
N GLY A 303 -1.65 -8.50 28.65
CA GLY A 303 -2.17 -8.81 27.32
C GLY A 303 -3.68 -9.16 27.32
N PRO A 304 -4.26 -9.46 26.14
CA PRO A 304 -3.60 -9.43 24.82
C PRO A 304 -3.26 -8.01 24.35
N CYS A 305 -2.29 -7.92 23.43
CA CYS A 305 -2.05 -6.72 22.64
C CYS A 305 -2.64 -6.90 21.24
N GLN A 306 -3.34 -5.89 20.74
CA GLN A 306 -3.83 -5.85 19.37
C GLN A 306 -2.72 -5.39 18.43
N ILE A 307 -2.57 -6.03 17.29
CA ILE A 307 -1.69 -5.62 16.20
C ILE A 307 -2.56 -5.18 15.02
N ASP A 308 -2.39 -3.94 14.59
CA ASP A 308 -2.99 -3.40 13.38
C ASP A 308 -1.90 -3.16 12.34
N ALA A 309 -2.05 -3.70 11.15
CA ALA A 309 -1.05 -3.61 10.08
C ALA A 309 -1.68 -3.43 8.71
N ILE A 310 -0.90 -2.89 7.76
CA ILE A 310 -1.28 -2.75 6.35
C ILE A 310 -0.23 -3.45 5.49
N ASP A 311 -0.65 -4.33 4.57
CA ASP A 311 0.25 -4.99 3.61
C ASP A 311 0.64 -4.10 2.42
N ALA A 312 1.55 -4.62 1.59
CA ALA A 312 1.98 -4.02 0.33
C ALA A 312 0.83 -3.77 -0.65
N ASN A 313 -0.29 -4.50 -0.56
CA ASN A 313 -1.47 -4.34 -1.38
C ASN A 313 -2.52 -3.39 -0.77
N GLY A 314 -2.25 -2.83 0.42
CA GLY A 314 -3.16 -1.93 1.13
C GLY A 314 -4.26 -2.62 1.91
N ASN A 315 -4.22 -3.95 2.05
CA ASN A 315 -5.17 -4.69 2.87
C ASN A 315 -4.85 -4.47 4.35
N ALA A 316 -5.90 -4.40 5.16
CA ALA A 316 -5.77 -4.24 6.60
C ALA A 316 -5.74 -5.60 7.29
N HIS A 317 -4.88 -5.71 8.28
CA HIS A 317 -4.70 -6.89 9.12
C HIS A 317 -4.95 -6.49 10.56
N ALA A 318 -5.70 -7.30 11.28
CA ALA A 318 -5.98 -7.13 12.69
C ALA A 318 -5.77 -8.46 13.40
N LEU A 319 -4.82 -8.48 14.33
CA LEU A 319 -4.39 -9.68 15.04
C LEU A 319 -4.31 -9.39 16.54
N GLN A 320 -4.25 -10.44 17.34
CA GLN A 320 -3.91 -10.34 18.76
C GLN A 320 -2.68 -11.16 19.07
N ILE A 321 -1.80 -10.63 19.92
CA ILE A 321 -0.68 -11.36 20.49
C ILE A 321 -0.87 -11.46 22.00
N MET A 322 -0.60 -12.64 22.57
CA MET A 322 -0.59 -12.85 24.01
C MET A 322 0.43 -13.89 24.44
N PHE A 323 0.67 -13.96 25.74
CA PHE A 323 1.36 -15.09 26.37
C PHE A 323 0.54 -16.38 26.23
N MET A 324 1.19 -17.55 26.34
CA MET A 324 0.50 -18.84 26.16
C MET A 324 -0.51 -19.19 27.27
N GLY A 325 -0.46 -18.48 28.41
CA GLY A 325 -1.35 -18.72 29.54
C GLY A 325 -1.23 -17.61 30.60
N PRO A 326 -1.99 -17.66 31.70
CA PRO A 326 -2.13 -16.54 32.63
C PRO A 326 -1.01 -16.39 33.67
N THR A 327 -0.28 -17.46 34.00
CA THR A 327 0.85 -17.48 34.95
C THR A 327 1.79 -18.66 34.65
N GLY A 328 3.01 -18.64 35.21
CA GLY A 328 3.98 -19.73 35.16
C GLY A 328 5.04 -19.58 34.07
N PHE A 329 6.24 -20.11 34.34
CA PHE A 329 7.42 -19.97 33.50
C PHE A 329 7.15 -20.30 32.02
N ASN A 330 6.62 -21.48 31.74
CA ASN A 330 6.38 -21.92 30.36
C ASN A 330 5.41 -21.02 29.58
N ASN A 331 4.53 -20.29 30.27
CA ASN A 331 3.52 -19.47 29.62
C ASN A 331 4.05 -18.09 29.20
N ARG A 332 5.05 -17.55 29.91
CA ARG A 332 5.61 -16.22 29.66
C ARG A 332 6.85 -16.20 28.77
N VAL A 333 7.37 -17.37 28.39
CA VAL A 333 8.58 -17.51 27.54
C VAL A 333 8.24 -17.66 26.05
N ASN A 334 6.96 -17.57 25.71
CA ASN A 334 6.48 -17.69 24.34
C ASN A 334 5.25 -16.83 24.10
N LEU A 335 5.01 -16.52 22.83
CA LEU A 335 3.88 -15.73 22.37
C LEU A 335 3.02 -16.56 21.42
N THR A 336 1.72 -16.32 21.43
CA THR A 336 0.77 -16.90 20.49
C THR A 336 0.02 -15.79 19.76
N LEU A 337 -0.25 -16.04 18.49
CA LEU A 337 -1.09 -15.20 17.64
C LEU A 337 -2.54 -15.70 17.68
N MET A 338 -3.50 -14.78 17.62
CA MET A 338 -4.92 -15.08 17.55
C MET A 338 -5.62 -14.13 16.58
N ASP A 339 -6.73 -14.59 16.02
CA ASP A 339 -7.66 -13.71 15.32
C ASP A 339 -8.29 -12.72 16.30
N ARG A 340 -8.64 -11.53 15.78
CA ARG A 340 -9.30 -10.50 16.56
C ARG A 340 -10.80 -10.72 16.69
#